data_AF-A0A081BFJ3-F1
#
_entry.id   AF-A0A081BFJ3-F1
#
_cell.length_a   1.000
_cell.length_b   1.000
_cell.length_c   1.000
_cell.angle_alpha   90.00
_cell.angle_beta   90.00
_cell.angle_gamma   90.00
#
_symmetry.space_group_name_H-M   'P 1'
#
loop_
_entity.id
_entity.type
_entity.pdbx_description
1 polymer ?
#
loop_
_entity_poly.entity_id
_entity_poly.type
_entity_poly.pdbx_seq_one_letter_code
_entity_poly.pdbx_strand_id
1 'polypeptide(L)'
;MPRLYVSPLSALENAIRDVSPQRIVSLLDPETMIETPAGFEPARHLRVGVNDIDSHIDFLTAPNEAHVQELIDFLGDWDLREPLLVHCWAGISRSTAAAFITLCLHNPQLEERAIARFVRQKIAHAKPNRLMVEIADDLMRREGRMIAAIEAMGPALDTYEGCLVELPVRPLLKGET
;
A
#
# COMPACT_ATOMS: atom_id res chain seq x y z
N MET A 1 -3.61 12.03 -14.74
CA MET A 1 -3.90 10.60 -14.49
C MET A 1 -3.80 10.38 -12.99
N PRO A 2 -4.58 9.46 -12.40
CA PRO A 2 -4.45 9.15 -10.98
C PRO A 2 -3.09 8.54 -10.70
N ARG A 3 -2.38 9.08 -9.71
CA ARG A 3 -1.01 8.67 -9.38
C ARG A 3 -0.93 8.25 -7.92
N LEU A 4 -0.55 7.00 -7.71
CA LEU A 4 -0.19 6.45 -6.42
C LEU A 4 1.34 6.39 -6.34
N TYR A 5 1.90 6.79 -5.22
CA TYR A 5 3.33 6.73 -4.95
C TYR A 5 3.59 5.82 -3.76
N VAL A 6 4.65 5.03 -3.84
CA VAL A 6 5.14 4.20 -2.73
C VAL A 6 6.55 4.65 -2.38
N SER A 7 6.86 4.83 -1.10
CA SER A 7 8.21 5.15 -0.65
C SER A 7 8.58 4.43 0.65
N PRO A 8 9.88 4.34 0.99
CA PRO A 8 10.31 4.16 2.37
C PRO A 8 10.13 5.45 3.17
N LEU A 9 10.24 5.34 4.50
CA LEU A 9 10.18 6.45 5.43
C LEU A 9 11.37 7.41 5.23
N SER A 10 12.57 6.87 4.96
CA SER A 10 13.79 7.64 4.72
C SER A 10 13.67 8.63 3.55
N ALA A 11 12.77 8.36 2.59
CA ALA A 11 12.53 9.18 1.42
C ALA A 11 11.27 10.04 1.54
N LEU A 12 10.53 9.99 2.65
CA LEU A 12 9.21 10.62 2.78
C LEU A 12 9.25 12.13 2.52
N GLU A 13 10.19 12.86 3.16
CA GLU A 13 10.29 14.32 3.00
C GLU A 13 10.57 14.71 1.55
N ASN A 14 11.49 13.99 0.90
CA ASN A 14 11.80 14.20 -0.51
C ASN A 14 10.60 13.87 -1.40
N ALA A 15 9.90 12.76 -1.13
CA ALA A 15 8.70 12.39 -1.87
C ALA A 15 7.60 13.45 -1.76
N ILE A 16 7.33 13.96 -0.55
CA ILE A 16 6.34 15.03 -0.34
C ILE A 16 6.69 16.26 -1.18
N ARG A 17 7.95 16.69 -1.16
CA ARG A 17 8.41 17.84 -1.96
C ARG A 17 8.29 17.57 -3.46
N ASP A 18 8.70 16.39 -3.91
CA ASP A 18 8.88 16.10 -5.34
C ASP A 18 7.55 15.77 -6.03
N VAL A 19 6.59 15.15 -5.34
CA VAL A 19 5.31 14.73 -5.94
C VAL A 19 4.10 15.52 -5.44
N SER A 20 4.25 16.32 -4.37
CA SER A 20 3.20 17.14 -3.77
C SER A 20 1.90 16.34 -3.57
N PRO A 21 1.92 15.28 -2.76
CA PRO A 21 0.73 14.46 -2.54
C PRO A 21 -0.36 15.28 -1.85
N GLN A 22 -1.62 14.96 -2.12
CA GLN A 22 -2.75 15.57 -1.44
C GLN A 22 -3.36 14.63 -0.38
N ARG A 23 -2.89 13.38 -0.34
CA ARG A 23 -3.16 12.41 0.72
C ARG A 23 -1.91 11.59 1.03
N ILE A 24 -1.74 11.26 2.30
CA ILE A 24 -0.63 10.43 2.78
C ILE A 24 -1.20 9.28 3.61
N VAL A 25 -0.65 8.07 3.43
CA VAL A 25 -0.86 6.92 4.31
C VAL A 25 0.50 6.54 4.92
N SER A 26 0.59 6.60 6.24
CA SER A 26 1.74 6.14 7.02
C SER A 26 1.43 4.81 7.68
N LEU A 27 2.16 3.75 7.29
CA LEU A 27 2.05 2.42 7.90
C LEU A 27 3.35 2.11 8.66
N LEU A 28 3.36 2.41 9.95
CA LEU A 28 4.55 2.29 10.80
C LEU A 28 4.21 1.57 12.09
N ASP A 29 5.24 1.09 12.78
CA ASP A 29 5.09 0.50 14.10
C ASP A 29 4.56 1.61 15.04
N PRO A 30 3.62 1.32 15.97
CA PRO A 30 3.04 2.35 16.84
C PRO A 30 4.08 3.21 17.56
N GLU A 31 5.18 2.60 18.00
CA GLU A 31 6.28 3.27 18.72
C GLU A 31 7.12 4.21 17.85
N THR A 32 7.12 3.99 16.54
CA THR A 32 7.91 4.78 15.57
C THR A 32 7.02 5.65 14.68
N MET A 33 5.73 5.72 14.98
CA MET A 33 4.77 6.46 14.19
C MET A 33 5.14 7.95 14.19
N ILE A 34 5.22 8.51 12.99
CA ILE A 34 5.50 9.93 12.80
C ILE A 34 4.24 10.77 13.04
N GLU A 35 4.46 12.03 13.36
CA GLU A 35 3.39 13.04 13.30
C GLU A 35 3.05 13.40 11.85
N THR A 36 1.91 14.05 11.67
CA THR A 36 1.52 14.60 10.36
C THR A 36 2.60 15.57 9.87
N PRO A 37 3.11 15.41 8.63
CA PRO A 37 4.11 16.32 8.08
C PRO A 37 3.65 17.78 8.17
N ALA A 38 4.58 18.67 8.47
CA ALA A 38 4.28 20.09 8.65
C ALA A 38 3.61 20.68 7.39
N GLY A 39 2.52 21.43 7.59
CA GLY A 39 1.75 22.02 6.49
C GLY A 39 0.76 21.08 5.81
N PHE A 40 0.67 19.81 6.23
CA PHE A 40 -0.33 18.87 5.75
C PHE A 40 -1.60 18.89 6.62
N GLU A 41 -2.76 18.81 5.99
CA GLU A 41 -4.03 18.72 6.70
C GLU A 41 -4.13 17.35 7.41
N PRO A 42 -4.38 17.30 8.74
CA PRO A 42 -4.46 16.02 9.47
C PRO A 42 -5.49 15.06 8.88
N ALA A 43 -6.63 15.56 8.40
CA ALA A 43 -7.68 14.74 7.78
C ALA A 43 -7.25 14.09 6.45
N ARG A 44 -6.15 14.54 5.84
CA ARG A 44 -5.56 13.98 4.61
C ARG A 44 -4.39 13.05 4.90
N HIS A 45 -4.06 12.81 6.17
CA HIS A 45 -2.99 11.92 6.57
C HIS A 45 -3.54 10.78 7.44
N LEU A 46 -3.69 9.61 6.83
CA LEU A 46 -4.02 8.39 7.57
C LEU A 46 -2.75 7.82 8.21
N ARG A 47 -2.82 7.53 9.52
CA ARG A 47 -1.75 6.90 10.30
C ARG A 47 -2.23 5.54 10.80
N VAL A 48 -1.70 4.47 10.24
CA VAL A 48 -2.03 3.09 10.65
C VAL A 48 -0.86 2.51 11.43
N GLY A 49 -1.02 2.40 12.75
CA GLY A 49 -0.01 1.89 13.68
C GLY A 49 0.01 0.37 13.73
N VAL A 50 0.80 -0.27 12.87
CA VAL A 50 0.91 -1.74 12.79
C VAL A 50 2.34 -2.18 12.57
N ASN A 51 2.79 -3.21 13.30
CA ASN A 51 4.08 -3.85 13.08
C ASN A 51 4.08 -4.68 11.79
N ASP A 52 5.26 -4.83 11.18
CA ASP A 52 5.41 -5.59 9.92
C ASP A 52 5.51 -7.10 10.17
N ILE A 53 4.40 -7.69 10.60
CA ILE A 53 4.31 -9.11 10.94
C ILE A 53 3.23 -9.78 10.09
N ASP A 54 3.45 -11.05 9.75
CA ASP A 54 2.55 -11.88 8.96
C ASP A 54 1.66 -12.80 9.81
N SER A 55 1.90 -12.80 11.12
CA SER A 55 1.21 -13.59 12.12
C SER A 55 1.26 -12.88 13.47
N HIS A 56 0.32 -13.19 14.36
CA HIS A 56 0.28 -12.58 15.69
C HIS A 56 1.53 -12.96 16.50
N ILE A 57 2.16 -11.96 17.08
CA ILE A 57 3.30 -12.09 17.99
C ILE A 57 2.95 -11.25 19.23
N ASP A 58 3.10 -11.85 20.41
CA ASP A 58 2.84 -11.16 21.68
C ASP A 58 3.60 -9.83 21.72
N PHE A 59 2.95 -8.80 22.29
CA PHE A 59 3.47 -7.44 22.44
C PHE A 59 3.66 -6.64 21.14
N LEU A 60 3.40 -7.22 19.97
CA LEU A 60 3.36 -6.49 18.71
C LEU A 60 1.93 -6.24 18.24
N THR A 61 1.70 -5.09 17.62
CA THR A 61 0.41 -4.72 17.04
C THR A 61 0.31 -5.28 15.62
N ALA A 62 -0.35 -6.42 15.47
CA ALA A 62 -0.65 -6.98 14.16
C ALA A 62 -1.70 -6.12 13.41
N PRO A 63 -1.62 -6.05 12.07
CA PRO A 63 -2.77 -5.66 11.25
C PRO A 63 -4.03 -6.43 11.65
N ASN A 64 -5.17 -5.74 11.74
CA ASN A 64 -6.46 -6.32 12.07
C ASN A 64 -7.57 -5.70 11.19
N GLU A 65 -8.79 -6.21 11.30
CA GLU A 65 -9.93 -5.73 10.51
C GLU A 65 -10.15 -4.21 10.63
N ALA A 66 -10.05 -3.64 11.84
CA ALA A 66 -10.26 -2.20 12.04
C ALA A 66 -9.22 -1.36 11.30
N HIS A 67 -7.93 -1.74 11.38
CA HIS A 67 -6.84 -1.04 10.69
C HIS A 67 -7.02 -1.07 9.16
N VAL A 68 -7.41 -2.22 8.61
CA VAL A 68 -7.54 -2.39 7.17
C VAL A 68 -8.85 -1.79 6.65
N GLN A 69 -9.93 -1.83 7.43
CA GLN A 69 -11.18 -1.14 7.10
C GLN A 69 -10.95 0.38 7.04
N GLU A 70 -10.27 0.96 8.03
CA GLU A 70 -9.93 2.39 8.04
C GLU A 70 -9.08 2.77 6.81
N LEU A 71 -8.12 1.91 6.44
CA LEU A 71 -7.33 2.06 5.23
C LEU A 71 -8.21 2.04 3.97
N ILE A 72 -9.11 1.05 3.84
CA ILE A 72 -10.00 0.92 2.68
C ILE A 72 -10.93 2.12 2.57
N ASP A 73 -11.53 2.57 3.67
CA ASP A 73 -12.44 3.72 3.70
C ASP A 73 -11.72 5.00 3.26
N PHE A 74 -10.54 5.25 3.84
CA PHE A 74 -9.70 6.40 3.48
C PHE A 74 -9.27 6.39 2.01
N LEU A 75 -8.95 5.22 1.47
CA LEU A 75 -8.57 5.04 0.07
C LEU A 75 -9.79 5.09 -0.87
N GLY A 76 -10.97 4.68 -0.42
CA GLY A 76 -12.22 4.72 -1.17
C GLY A 76 -12.71 6.15 -1.40
N ASP A 77 -12.55 7.01 -0.38
CA ASP A 77 -12.92 8.42 -0.44
C ASP A 77 -11.91 9.31 -1.20
N TRP A 78 -10.89 8.72 -1.83
CA TRP A 78 -9.83 9.45 -2.51
C TRP A 78 -10.27 10.01 -3.88
N ASP A 79 -10.06 11.32 -4.08
CA ASP A 79 -10.16 11.93 -5.41
C ASP A 79 -8.98 11.51 -6.29
N LEU A 80 -9.24 10.62 -7.24
CA LEU A 80 -8.27 10.08 -8.19
C LEU A 80 -7.58 11.15 -9.08
N ARG A 81 -7.95 12.43 -9.02
CA ARG A 81 -7.19 13.50 -9.68
C ARG A 81 -5.97 13.94 -8.88
N GLU A 82 -5.98 13.70 -7.58
CA GLU A 82 -4.94 14.12 -6.65
C GLU A 82 -3.89 13.02 -6.43
N PRO A 83 -2.59 13.32 -6.27
CA PRO A 83 -1.60 12.29 -5.96
C PRO A 83 -1.74 11.75 -4.53
N LEU A 84 -1.63 10.43 -4.39
CA LEU A 84 -1.60 9.72 -3.12
C LEU A 84 -0.18 9.20 -2.86
N LEU A 85 0.34 9.40 -1.65
CA LEU A 85 1.60 8.81 -1.21
C LEU A 85 1.35 7.80 -0.08
N VAL A 86 1.82 6.58 -0.25
CA VAL A 86 1.78 5.52 0.76
C VAL A 86 3.22 5.17 1.13
N HIS A 87 3.52 5.14 2.42
CA HIS A 87 4.84 4.72 2.88
C HIS A 87 4.78 3.81 4.10
N CYS A 88 5.89 3.13 4.33
CA CYS A 88 6.19 2.42 5.56
C CYS A 88 7.69 2.56 5.81
N TRP A 89 8.22 1.85 6.81
CA TRP A 89 9.65 1.92 7.14
C TRP A 89 10.56 1.72 5.93
N ALA A 90 10.53 0.54 5.30
CA ALA A 90 11.44 0.17 4.22
C ALA A 90 10.85 0.34 2.81
N GLY A 91 9.55 0.63 2.67
CA GLY A 91 8.91 0.66 1.35
C GLY A 91 8.81 -0.71 0.67
N ILE A 92 8.75 -1.81 1.45
CA ILE A 92 8.82 -3.19 0.97
C ILE A 92 7.51 -3.96 1.20
N SER A 93 6.96 -3.94 2.41
CA SER A 93 5.88 -4.86 2.84
C SER A 93 4.54 -4.16 3.10
N ARG A 94 4.38 -3.43 4.20
CA ARG A 94 3.11 -2.74 4.52
C ARG A 94 2.66 -1.75 3.44
N SER A 95 3.56 -0.89 2.94
CA SER A 95 3.20 0.09 1.91
C SER A 95 2.89 -0.54 0.56
N THR A 96 3.53 -1.66 0.22
CA THR A 96 3.22 -2.38 -1.04
C THR A 96 1.94 -3.19 -0.92
N ALA A 97 1.57 -3.68 0.28
CA ALA A 97 0.25 -4.20 0.56
C ALA A 97 -0.83 -3.13 0.40
N ALA A 98 -0.65 -1.97 1.04
CA ALA A 98 -1.59 -0.85 0.89
C ALA A 98 -1.70 -0.38 -0.57
N ALA A 99 -0.59 -0.37 -1.32
CA ALA A 99 -0.62 -0.07 -2.75
C ALA A 99 -1.40 -1.13 -3.56
N PHE A 100 -1.19 -2.41 -3.28
CA PHE A 100 -1.93 -3.50 -3.92
C PHE A 100 -3.44 -3.43 -3.60
N ILE A 101 -3.80 -3.18 -2.34
CA ILE A 101 -5.18 -2.97 -1.88
C ILE A 101 -5.80 -1.78 -2.61
N THR A 102 -5.10 -0.64 -2.68
CA THR A 102 -5.55 0.56 -3.42
C THR A 102 -5.86 0.23 -4.88
N LEU A 103 -4.97 -0.51 -5.55
CA LEU A 103 -5.17 -0.88 -6.95
C LEU A 103 -6.35 -1.84 -7.12
N CYS A 104 -6.53 -2.82 -6.24
CA CYS A 104 -7.68 -3.74 -6.28
C CYS A 104 -9.00 -2.99 -6.03
N LEU A 105 -9.00 -2.05 -5.08
CA LEU A 105 -10.15 -1.24 -4.71
C LEU A 105 -10.65 -0.39 -5.88
N HIS A 106 -9.72 0.28 -6.57
CA HIS A 106 -10.03 1.19 -7.68
C HIS A 106 -10.11 0.55 -9.06
N ASN A 107 -9.88 -0.77 -9.16
CA ASN A 107 -10.01 -1.54 -10.40
C ASN A 107 -10.75 -2.86 -10.15
N PRO A 108 -12.03 -2.84 -9.73
CA PRO A 108 -12.76 -4.04 -9.33
C PRO A 108 -12.93 -5.08 -10.45
N GLN A 109 -12.85 -4.65 -11.71
CA GLN A 109 -12.93 -5.50 -12.89
C GLN A 109 -11.62 -6.21 -13.27
N LEU A 110 -10.48 -5.77 -12.72
CA LEU A 110 -9.19 -6.36 -13.04
C LEU A 110 -8.90 -7.56 -12.15
N GLU A 111 -8.27 -8.57 -12.74
CA GLU A 111 -7.85 -9.78 -12.06
C GLU A 111 -6.70 -9.49 -11.08
N GLU A 112 -6.83 -9.96 -9.83
CA GLU A 112 -5.92 -9.64 -8.74
C GLU A 112 -4.48 -10.09 -9.04
N ARG A 113 -4.25 -11.22 -9.73
CA ARG A 113 -2.89 -11.63 -10.13
C ARG A 113 -2.31 -10.72 -11.20
N ALA A 114 -3.14 -10.14 -12.06
CA ALA A 114 -2.69 -9.15 -13.03
C ALA A 114 -2.23 -7.86 -12.32
N ILE A 115 -2.96 -7.42 -11.30
CA ILE A 115 -2.56 -6.30 -10.45
C ILE A 115 -1.27 -6.63 -9.66
N ALA A 116 -1.17 -7.80 -9.03
CA ALA A 116 0.01 -8.21 -8.27
C ALA A 116 1.27 -8.28 -9.16
N ARG A 117 1.14 -8.83 -10.38
CA ARG A 117 2.22 -8.80 -11.39
C ARG A 117 2.61 -7.39 -11.77
N PHE A 118 1.65 -6.49 -11.97
CA PHE A 118 1.92 -5.09 -12.25
C PHE A 118 2.69 -4.41 -11.11
N VAL A 119 2.28 -4.64 -9.86
CA VAL A 119 3.01 -4.15 -8.67
C VAL A 119 4.44 -4.67 -8.67
N ARG A 120 4.68 -5.98 -8.87
CA ARG A 120 6.03 -6.56 -8.97
C ARG A 120 6.86 -5.95 -10.10
N GLN A 121 6.25 -5.69 -11.25
CA GLN A 121 6.93 -5.08 -12.40
C GLN A 121 7.38 -3.64 -12.12
N LYS A 122 6.59 -2.89 -11.34
CA LYS A 122 6.90 -1.50 -10.96
C LYS A 122 7.82 -1.41 -9.75
N ILE A 123 7.65 -2.32 -8.80
CA ILE A 123 8.37 -2.39 -7.53
C ILE A 123 8.98 -3.79 -7.42
N ALA A 124 10.17 -3.98 -8.01
CA ALA A 124 10.82 -5.29 -8.11
C ALA A 124 10.99 -6.00 -6.76
N HIS A 125 11.16 -5.23 -5.68
CA HIS A 125 11.34 -5.72 -4.31
C HIS A 125 10.04 -5.88 -3.50
N ALA A 126 8.86 -5.58 -4.06
CA ALA A 126 7.60 -5.62 -3.29
C ALA A 126 7.35 -6.98 -2.63
N LYS A 127 7.18 -7.02 -1.31
CA LYS A 127 6.77 -8.24 -0.59
C LYS A 127 5.54 -7.89 0.26
N PRO A 128 4.34 -7.71 -0.35
CA PRO A 128 3.17 -7.20 0.36
C PRO A 128 2.92 -7.92 1.69
N ASN A 129 2.66 -7.15 2.76
CA ASN A 129 2.29 -7.72 4.05
C ASN A 129 1.08 -8.64 3.89
N ARG A 130 1.29 -9.93 4.18
CA ARG A 130 0.30 -10.99 3.95
C ARG A 130 -1.01 -10.72 4.72
N LEU A 131 -0.90 -10.40 6.01
CA LEU A 131 -2.05 -10.25 6.90
C LEU A 131 -2.94 -9.08 6.48
N MET A 132 -2.35 -7.94 6.09
CA MET A 132 -3.11 -6.82 5.52
C MET A 132 -3.89 -7.22 4.27
N VAL A 133 -3.26 -7.99 3.38
CA VAL A 133 -3.88 -8.42 2.12
C VAL A 133 -4.98 -9.45 2.36
N GLU A 134 -4.78 -10.38 3.30
CA GLU A 134 -5.79 -11.38 3.70
C GLU A 134 -7.04 -10.71 4.26
N ILE A 135 -6.86 -9.77 5.21
CA ILE A 135 -7.98 -9.00 5.78
C ILE A 135 -8.68 -8.16 4.71
N ALA A 136 -7.93 -7.51 3.82
CA ALA A 136 -8.52 -6.71 2.74
C ALA A 136 -9.30 -7.59 1.74
N ASP A 137 -8.83 -8.80 1.46
CA ASP A 137 -9.53 -9.78 0.62
C ASP A 137 -10.94 -10.03 1.15
N ASP A 138 -11.05 -10.34 2.45
CA ASP A 138 -12.32 -10.61 3.11
C ASP A 138 -13.24 -9.38 3.13
N LEU A 139 -12.71 -8.22 3.55
CA LEU A 139 -13.48 -6.96 3.61
C LEU A 139 -13.99 -6.52 2.24
N MET A 140 -13.18 -6.71 1.19
CA MET A 140 -13.52 -6.38 -0.19
C MET A 140 -14.23 -7.52 -0.93
N ARG A 141 -14.51 -8.64 -0.25
CA ARG A 141 -15.19 -9.84 -0.77
C ARG A 141 -14.53 -10.38 -2.04
N ARG A 142 -13.21 -10.55 -2.00
CA ARG A 142 -12.42 -11.09 -3.13
C ARG A 142 -12.25 -12.61 -3.09
N GLU A 143 -12.83 -13.28 -2.10
CA GLU A 143 -12.96 -14.75 -2.06
C GLU A 143 -11.60 -15.47 -2.15
N GLY A 144 -10.59 -14.91 -1.49
CA GLY A 144 -9.21 -15.40 -1.48
C GLY A 144 -8.39 -15.05 -2.72
N ARG A 145 -8.93 -14.28 -3.68
CA ARG A 145 -8.20 -13.95 -4.93
C ARG A 145 -7.03 -12.99 -4.71
N MET A 146 -7.14 -12.04 -3.79
CA MET A 146 -6.05 -11.11 -3.45
C MET A 146 -4.90 -11.84 -2.76
N ILE A 147 -5.20 -12.71 -1.79
CA ILE A 147 -4.14 -13.48 -1.11
C ILE A 147 -3.46 -14.46 -2.06
N ALA A 148 -4.23 -15.20 -2.86
CA ALA A 148 -3.69 -16.11 -3.86
C ALA A 148 -2.83 -15.38 -4.91
N ALA A 149 -3.13 -14.10 -5.18
CA ALA A 149 -2.35 -13.29 -6.11
C ALA A 149 -0.97 -12.92 -5.58
N ILE A 150 -0.86 -12.52 -4.32
CA ILE A 150 0.45 -12.16 -3.75
C ILE A 150 1.32 -13.39 -3.48
N GLU A 151 0.72 -14.53 -3.13
CA GLU A 151 1.44 -15.81 -2.98
C GLU A 151 2.03 -16.29 -4.32
N ALA A 152 1.32 -16.04 -5.42
CA ALA A 152 1.76 -16.40 -6.76
C ALA A 152 2.86 -15.48 -7.34
N MET A 153 3.25 -14.40 -6.65
CA MET A 153 4.28 -13.46 -7.15
C MET A 153 5.69 -14.06 -7.19
N GLY A 154 5.93 -15.18 -6.51
CA GLY A 154 7.25 -15.77 -6.36
C GLY A 154 8.23 -14.88 -5.55
N PRO A 155 9.53 -15.22 -5.54
CA PRO A 155 10.53 -14.47 -4.78
C PRO A 155 10.68 -13.04 -5.31
N ALA A 156 10.76 -12.07 -4.40
CA ALA A 156 11.09 -10.69 -4.74
C ALA A 156 12.59 -10.49 -4.94
N LEU A 157 12.97 -9.37 -5.56
CA LEU A 157 14.34 -8.88 -5.49
C LEU A 157 14.68 -8.55 -4.03
N ASP A 158 15.77 -9.10 -3.50
CA ASP A 158 16.24 -8.75 -2.17
C ASP A 158 16.78 -7.33 -2.14
N THR A 159 16.31 -6.57 -1.15
CA THR A 159 16.55 -5.14 -1.03
C THR A 159 16.38 -4.76 0.43
N TYR A 160 17.28 -3.94 0.96
CA TYR A 160 17.20 -3.48 2.34
C TYR A 160 16.13 -2.39 2.52
N GLU A 161 16.04 -1.49 1.56
CA GLU A 161 15.07 -0.39 1.53
C GLU A 161 14.74 -0.05 0.07
N GLY A 162 13.47 0.26 -0.21
CA GLY A 162 13.00 0.67 -1.52
C GLY A 162 13.37 2.11 -1.89
N CYS A 163 12.77 2.60 -2.97
CA CYS A 163 12.85 4.00 -3.37
C CYS A 163 11.45 4.54 -3.65
N LEU A 164 11.34 5.83 -3.96
CA LEU A 164 10.09 6.42 -4.42
C LEU A 164 9.72 5.83 -5.79
N VAL A 165 8.54 5.21 -5.88
CA VAL A 165 8.03 4.62 -7.12
C VAL A 165 6.63 5.14 -7.41
N GLU A 166 6.39 5.50 -8.67
CA GLU A 166 5.05 5.83 -9.19
C GLU A 166 4.32 4.59 -9.73
N LEU A 167 3.08 4.44 -9.29
CA LEU A 167 2.10 3.48 -9.76
C LEU A 167 0.90 4.22 -10.38
N PRO A 168 0.71 4.13 -11.71
CA PRO A 168 -0.56 4.50 -12.33
C PRO A 168 -1.71 3.69 -11.72
N VAL A 169 -2.72 4.35 -11.17
CA VAL A 169 -3.84 3.64 -10.49
C VAL A 169 -4.66 2.83 -11.47
N ARG A 170 -4.76 3.29 -12.73
CA ARG A 170 -5.43 2.58 -13.82
C ARG A 170 -4.36 2.01 -14.75
N PRO A 171 -3.80 0.82 -14.43
CA PRO A 171 -2.74 0.25 -15.24
C PRO A 171 -3.28 -0.17 -16.61
N LEU A 172 -2.52 0.13 -17.67
CA LEU A 172 -2.74 -0.45 -18.99
C LEU A 172 -2.06 -1.83 -19.00
N LEU A 173 -2.81 -2.87 -18.60
CA LEU A 173 -2.32 -4.24 -18.60
C LEU A 173 -2.37 -4.78 -20.04
N LYS A 174 -1.24 -5.21 -20.59
CA LYS A 174 -1.20 -5.87 -21.91
C LYS A 174 -1.83 -7.26 -21.79
N GLY A 175 -2.95 -7.52 -22.46
CA GLY A 175 -3.55 -8.86 -22.51
C GLY A 175 -5.06 -8.98 -22.70
N GLU A 176 -5.82 -7.90 -22.87
CA GLU A 176 -7.21 -7.96 -23.33
C GLU A 176 -7.29 -7.79 -24.86
N THR A 177 -7.04 -8.90 -25.57
CA THR A 177 -7.53 -9.17 -26.93
C THR A 177 -8.03 -10.61 -26.96
#